data_AF-A0A4Q0Y0K1-F1
#
_entry.id   AF-A0A4Q0Y0K1-F1
#
_cell.length_a   1.000
_cell.length_b   1.000
_cell.length_c   1.000
_cell.angle_alpha   90.00
_cell.angle_beta   90.00
_cell.angle_gamma   90.00
#
_symmetry.space_group_name_H-M   'P 1'
#
loop_
_entity.id
_entity.type
_entity.pdbx_description
1 polymer ?
#
loop_
_entity_poly.entity_id
_entity_poly.type
_entity_poly.pdbx_seq_one_letter_code
_entity_poly.pdbx_strand_id
1 'polypeptide(L)'
;MLDISPVLLLSSAIIFLLVVARLNSCLFKPLLKHMDDRDASIKKDLKDAQSNSANVDGILEEANHVLAEAKKEAAAIREQAYTEAKEVADAKLASAKEEIEAKTVNFSAELEKEAKALKESLVAAMPQFNESLKAKISSI
;
A
#
# COMPACT_ATOMS: atom_id res chain seq x y z
N MET A 1 52.95 51.57 -67.19
CA MET A 1 53.53 50.60 -66.23
C MET A 1 52.45 49.67 -65.70
N LEU A 2 51.88 48.85 -66.58
CA LEU A 2 51.00 47.73 -66.23
C LEU A 2 51.03 46.82 -67.47
N ASP A 3 52.12 46.07 -67.58
CA ASP A 3 52.23 45.02 -68.59
C ASP A 3 51.48 43.82 -68.03
N ILE A 4 50.18 43.71 -68.37
CA ILE A 4 49.36 42.58 -67.95
C ILE A 4 49.80 41.39 -68.80
N SER A 5 50.80 40.68 -68.30
CA SER A 5 51.24 39.42 -68.89
C SER A 5 50.20 38.33 -68.61
N PRO A 6 49.53 37.78 -69.64
CA PRO A 6 48.55 36.71 -69.46
C PRO A 6 49.16 35.49 -68.76
N VAL A 7 50.46 35.25 -68.98
CA VAL A 7 51.22 34.16 -68.34
C VAL A 7 51.32 34.37 -66.83
N LEU A 8 51.62 35.59 -66.38
CA LEU A 8 51.76 35.92 -64.96
C LEU A 8 50.41 35.80 -64.22
N LEU A 9 49.33 36.24 -64.87
CA LEU A 9 47.97 36.08 -64.37
C LEU A 9 47.60 34.60 -64.21
N LEU A 10 47.93 33.78 -65.21
CA LEU A 10 47.60 32.35 -65.22
C LEU A 10 48.42 31.59 -64.18
N SER A 11 49.71 31.91 -64.01
CA SER A 11 50.53 31.33 -62.93
C SER A 11 50.06 31.73 -61.54
N SER A 12 49.67 33.00 -61.35
CA SER A 12 49.14 33.50 -60.08
C SER A 12 47.81 32.82 -59.74
N ALA A 13 46.93 32.65 -60.72
CA ALA A 13 45.66 31.95 -60.56
C ALA A 13 45.85 30.48 -60.17
N ILE A 14 46.81 29.78 -60.78
CA ILE A 14 47.13 28.39 -60.41
C ILE A 14 47.62 28.30 -58.97
N ILE A 15 48.55 29.17 -58.56
CA ILE A 15 49.07 29.19 -57.19
C ILE A 15 47.95 29.52 -56.19
N PHE A 16 47.12 30.51 -56.51
CA PHE A 16 45.96 30.87 -55.69
C PHE A 16 45.00 29.69 -55.51
N LEU A 17 44.64 29.00 -56.60
CA LEU A 17 43.76 27.82 -56.54
C LEU A 17 44.37 26.68 -55.73
N LEU A 18 45.68 26.44 -55.84
CA LEU A 18 46.38 25.44 -55.02
C LEU A 18 46.34 25.79 -53.53
N VAL A 19 46.55 27.06 -53.18
CA VAL A 19 46.46 27.54 -51.79
C VAL A 19 45.02 27.40 -51.27
N VAL A 20 44.02 27.80 -52.05
CA VAL A 20 42.60 27.65 -51.68
C VAL A 20 42.24 26.18 -51.48
N ALA A 21 42.68 25.28 -52.37
CA ALA A 21 42.44 23.85 -52.23
C ALA A 21 43.08 23.29 -50.95
N ARG A 22 44.32 23.69 -50.65
CA ARG A 22 45.01 23.28 -49.42
C ARG A 22 44.31 23.82 -48.17
N LEU A 23 43.87 25.08 -48.19
CA LEU A 23 43.18 25.74 -47.08
C LEU A 23 41.79 25.15 -46.85
N ASN A 24 41.06 24.78 -47.92
CA ASN A 24 39.78 24.07 -47.84
C ASN A 24 39.89 22.78 -47.02
N SER A 25 40.91 21.96 -47.32
CA SER A 25 41.12 20.72 -46.59
C SER A 25 41.72 20.93 -45.20
N CYS A 26 42.53 21.96 -44.98
CA CYS A 26 43.28 22.15 -43.74
C CYS A 26 42.53 22.97 -42.68
N LEU A 27 41.66 23.90 -43.09
CA LEU A 27 41.02 24.86 -42.19
C LEU A 27 39.50 24.82 -42.29
N PHE A 28 38.95 25.01 -43.49
CA PHE A 28 37.50 25.15 -43.64
C PHE A 28 36.74 23.87 -43.28
N LYS A 29 37.19 22.71 -43.78
CA LYS A 29 36.57 21.41 -43.42
C LYS A 29 36.58 21.11 -41.91
N PRO A 30 37.72 21.17 -41.19
CA PRO A 30 37.71 20.89 -39.75
C PRO A 30 36.93 21.94 -38.95
N LEU A 31 36.95 23.21 -39.36
CA LEU A 31 36.18 24.26 -38.69
C LEU A 31 34.67 24.03 -38.82
N LEU A 32 34.18 23.78 -40.04
CA LEU A 32 32.77 23.51 -40.29
C LEU A 32 32.31 22.23 -39.57
N LYS A 33 33.13 21.18 -39.60
CA LYS A 33 32.85 19.96 -38.85
C LYS A 33 32.68 20.23 -37.35
N HIS A 34 33.53 21.07 -36.76
CA HIS A 34 33.41 21.41 -35.34
C HIS A 34 32.16 22.25 -35.05
N MET A 35 31.68 23.06 -36.00
CA MET A 35 30.40 23.76 -35.86
C MET A 35 29.23 22.77 -35.92
N ASP A 36 29.24 21.85 -36.88
CA ASP A 36 28.21 20.82 -37.01
C ASP A 36 28.17 19.90 -35.79
N ASP A 37 29.33 19.47 -35.29
CA ASP A 37 29.44 18.63 -34.09
C ASP A 37 28.88 19.36 -32.85
N ARG A 38 29.11 20.68 -32.74
CA ARG A 38 28.53 21.50 -31.66
C ARG A 38 27.03 21.64 -31.79
N ASP A 39 26.52 21.96 -32.97
CA ASP A 39 25.08 22.08 -33.21
C ASP A 39 24.35 20.76 -32.94
N ALA A 40 24.96 19.64 -33.36
CA ALA A 40 24.46 18.30 -33.07
C ALA A 40 24.46 17.99 -31.57
N SER A 41 25.53 18.31 -30.85
CA SER A 41 25.61 18.12 -29.39
C SER A 41 24.55 18.95 -28.67
N ILE A 42 24.43 20.25 -28.98
CA ILE A 42 23.45 21.13 -28.33
C ILE A 42 22.02 20.64 -28.58
N LYS A 43 21.71 20.22 -29.82
CA LYS A 43 20.40 19.67 -30.16
C LYS A 43 20.11 18.39 -29.40
N LYS A 44 21.11 17.53 -29.23
CA LYS A 44 21.01 16.31 -28.43
C LYS A 44 20.78 16.64 -26.96
N ASP A 45 21.59 17.51 -26.37
CA ASP A 45 21.50 17.89 -24.96
C ASP A 45 20.13 18.52 -24.64
N LEU A 46 19.59 19.35 -25.53
CA LEU A 46 18.25 19.94 -25.38
C LEU A 46 17.16 18.86 -25.43
N LYS A 47 17.27 17.90 -26.38
CA LYS A 47 16.32 16.79 -26.49
C LYS A 47 16.38 15.88 -25.25
N ASP A 48 17.58 15.57 -24.78
CA ASP A 48 17.79 14.72 -23.60
C ASP A 48 17.25 15.42 -22.34
N ALA A 49 17.47 16.73 -22.20
CA ALA A 49 16.88 17.52 -21.11
C ALA A 49 15.34 17.51 -21.16
N GLN A 50 14.74 17.73 -22.32
CA GLN A 50 13.28 17.71 -22.49
C GLN A 50 12.71 16.32 -22.21
N SER A 51 13.35 15.26 -22.71
CA SER A 51 12.94 13.88 -22.44
C SER A 51 13.06 13.53 -20.96
N ASN A 52 14.11 13.99 -20.28
CA ASN A 52 14.30 13.75 -18.87
C ASN A 52 13.23 14.46 -18.03
N SER A 53 12.86 15.70 -18.37
CA SER A 53 11.74 16.40 -17.72
C SER A 53 10.40 15.65 -17.90
N ALA A 54 10.09 15.20 -19.11
CA ALA A 54 8.87 14.41 -19.37
C ALA A 54 8.86 13.08 -18.60
N ASN A 55 10.01 12.41 -18.48
CA ASN A 55 10.14 11.19 -17.69
C ASN A 55 9.90 11.45 -16.19
N VAL A 56 10.35 12.59 -15.66
CA VAL A 56 10.12 12.95 -14.25
C VAL A 56 8.64 13.15 -13.97
N ASP A 57 7.91 13.87 -14.83
CA ASP A 57 6.47 14.08 -14.65
C ASP A 57 5.69 12.75 -14.71
N GLY A 58 6.04 11.87 -15.66
CA GLY A 58 5.41 10.55 -15.76
C GLY A 58 5.68 9.65 -14.55
N ILE A 59 6.92 9.64 -14.04
CA ILE A 59 7.27 8.89 -12.82
C ILE A 59 6.50 9.45 -11.60
N LEU A 60 6.31 10.76 -11.51
CA LEU A 60 5.58 11.40 -10.42
C LEU A 60 4.09 11.04 -10.48
N GLU A 61 3.49 11.02 -11.68
CA GLU A 61 2.11 10.58 -11.88
C GLU A 61 1.93 9.11 -11.49
N GLU A 62 2.83 8.23 -11.93
CA GLU A 62 2.80 6.80 -11.58
C GLU A 62 2.98 6.58 -10.08
N ALA A 63 3.90 7.30 -9.43
CA ALA A 63 4.10 7.25 -7.99
C ALA A 63 2.84 7.70 -7.21
N ASN A 64 2.19 8.78 -7.66
CA ASN A 64 0.94 9.25 -7.08
C ASN A 64 -0.19 8.22 -7.25
N HIS A 65 -0.29 7.59 -8.42
CA HIS A 65 -1.26 6.54 -8.69
C HIS A 65 -1.05 5.34 -7.76
N VAL A 66 0.18 4.85 -7.64
CA VAL A 66 0.54 3.76 -6.73
C VAL A 66 0.22 4.11 -5.28
N LEU A 67 0.53 5.34 -4.84
CA LEU A 67 0.19 5.80 -3.49
C LEU A 67 -1.32 5.88 -3.24
N ALA A 68 -2.10 6.29 -4.25
CA ALA A 68 -3.55 6.36 -4.15
C ALA A 68 -4.17 4.95 -4.03
N GLU A 69 -3.75 4.01 -4.88
CA GLU A 69 -4.20 2.63 -4.83
C GLU A 69 -3.80 1.96 -3.51
N ALA A 70 -2.55 2.12 -3.06
CA ALA A 70 -2.11 1.57 -1.78
C ALA A 70 -2.91 2.13 -0.59
N LYS A 71 -3.28 3.42 -0.61
CA LYS A 71 -4.16 4.01 0.43
C LYS A 71 -5.57 3.42 0.38
N LYS A 72 -6.11 3.19 -0.80
CA LYS A 72 -7.44 2.60 -1.00
C LYS A 72 -7.47 1.15 -0.54
N GLU A 73 -6.46 0.35 -0.89
CA GLU A 73 -6.30 -1.02 -0.40
C GLU A 73 -6.16 -1.06 1.12
N ALA A 74 -5.33 -0.18 1.70
CA ALA A 74 -5.18 -0.10 3.15
C ALA A 74 -6.47 0.32 3.87
N ALA A 75 -7.29 1.17 3.25
CA ALA A 75 -8.61 1.52 3.78
C ALA A 75 -9.56 0.32 3.72
N ALA A 76 -9.61 -0.39 2.58
CA ALA A 76 -10.42 -1.59 2.41
C ALA A 76 -10.04 -2.70 3.40
N ILE A 77 -8.74 -2.96 3.61
CA ILE A 77 -8.25 -3.95 4.59
C ILE A 77 -8.69 -3.56 6.00
N ARG A 78 -8.60 -2.28 6.38
CA ARG A 78 -9.06 -1.83 7.70
C ARG A 78 -10.56 -2.01 7.89
N GLU A 79 -11.34 -1.68 6.86
CA GLU A 79 -12.79 -1.82 6.90
C GLU A 79 -13.22 -3.29 6.99
N GLN A 80 -12.59 -4.17 6.21
CA GLN A 80 -12.78 -5.62 6.29
C GLN A 80 -12.42 -6.15 7.69
N ALA A 81 -11.25 -5.81 8.21
CA ALA A 81 -10.83 -6.24 9.55
C ALA A 81 -11.77 -5.74 10.65
N TYR A 82 -12.29 -4.52 10.54
CA TYR A 82 -13.27 -3.98 11.48
C TYR A 82 -14.61 -4.72 11.40
N THR A 83 -15.06 -5.03 10.17
CA THR A 83 -16.30 -5.75 9.93
C THR A 83 -16.22 -7.17 10.45
N GLU A 84 -15.15 -7.90 10.13
CA GLU A 84 -14.89 -9.25 10.65
C GLU A 84 -14.80 -9.26 12.18
N ALA A 85 -14.08 -8.31 12.77
CA ALA A 85 -13.98 -8.21 14.23
C ALA A 85 -15.34 -7.96 14.89
N LYS A 86 -16.18 -7.13 14.25
CA LYS A 86 -17.55 -6.86 14.72
C LYS A 86 -18.43 -8.10 14.60
N GLU A 87 -18.41 -8.79 13.47
CA GLU A 87 -19.16 -10.03 13.28
C GLU A 87 -18.76 -11.12 14.28
N VAL A 88 -17.46 -11.28 14.53
CA VAL A 88 -16.95 -12.23 15.55
C VAL A 88 -17.40 -11.81 16.95
N ALA A 89 -17.39 -10.52 17.27
CA ALA A 89 -17.86 -10.03 18.56
C ALA A 89 -19.37 -10.26 18.75
N ASP A 90 -20.17 -9.97 17.72
CA ASP A 90 -21.62 -10.16 17.73
C ASP A 90 -21.97 -11.65 17.83
N ALA A 91 -21.27 -12.53 17.10
CA ALA A 91 -21.43 -13.98 17.19
C ALA A 91 -21.07 -14.52 18.58
N LYS A 92 -19.97 -14.04 19.18
CA LYS A 92 -19.60 -14.41 20.56
C LYS A 92 -20.62 -13.94 21.58
N LEU A 93 -21.16 -12.74 21.41
CA LEU A 93 -22.23 -12.21 22.28
C LEU A 93 -23.50 -13.04 22.16
N ALA A 94 -23.90 -13.42 20.94
CA ALA A 94 -25.05 -14.28 20.72
C ALA A 94 -24.88 -15.65 21.39
N SER A 95 -23.75 -16.31 21.13
CA SER A 95 -23.42 -17.61 21.76
C SER A 95 -23.38 -17.52 23.28
N ALA A 96 -22.79 -16.46 23.85
CA ALA A 96 -22.74 -16.28 25.30
C ALA A 96 -24.14 -16.08 25.90
N LYS A 97 -25.04 -15.38 25.20
CA LYS A 97 -26.43 -15.22 25.63
C LYS A 97 -27.17 -16.56 25.60
N GLU A 98 -27.05 -17.33 24.53
CA GLU A 98 -27.65 -18.66 24.41
C GLU A 98 -27.14 -19.61 25.52
N GLU A 99 -25.84 -19.58 25.81
CA GLU A 99 -25.26 -20.36 26.92
C GLU A 99 -25.81 -19.94 28.29
N ILE A 100 -25.99 -18.64 28.53
CA ILE A 100 -26.55 -18.12 29.79
C ILE A 100 -28.01 -18.52 29.92
N GLU A 101 -28.80 -18.41 28.85
CA GLU A 101 -30.19 -18.84 28.84
C GLU A 101 -30.31 -20.35 29.12
N ALA A 102 -29.51 -21.17 28.44
CA ALA A 102 -29.47 -22.61 28.69
C ALA A 102 -29.07 -22.95 30.13
N LYS A 103 -28.04 -22.29 30.67
CA LYS A 103 -27.62 -22.46 32.08
C LYS A 103 -28.72 -22.04 33.05
N THR A 104 -29.45 -20.97 32.76
CA THR A 104 -30.53 -20.48 33.61
C THR A 104 -31.70 -21.46 33.64
N VAL A 105 -32.09 -21.99 32.47
CA VAL A 105 -33.13 -23.02 32.36
C VAL A 105 -32.71 -24.28 33.13
N ASN A 106 -31.50 -24.78 32.91
CA ASN A 106 -30.99 -25.96 33.62
C ASN A 106 -30.94 -25.73 35.13
N PHE A 107 -30.42 -24.57 35.57
CA PHE A 107 -30.36 -24.22 36.99
C PHE A 107 -31.76 -24.19 37.62
N SER A 108 -32.75 -23.60 36.94
CA SER A 108 -34.14 -23.58 37.45
C SER A 108 -34.73 -24.99 37.59
N ALA A 109 -34.47 -25.88 36.63
CA ALA A 109 -34.94 -27.27 36.68
C ALA A 109 -34.25 -28.07 37.79
N GLU A 110 -32.94 -27.89 37.97
CA GLU A 110 -32.18 -28.51 39.06
C GLU A 110 -32.68 -28.03 40.43
N LEU A 111 -32.96 -26.73 40.56
CA LEU A 111 -33.45 -26.11 41.79
C LEU A 111 -34.86 -26.63 42.15
N GLU A 112 -35.76 -26.80 41.17
CA GLU A 112 -37.06 -27.45 41.40
C GLU A 112 -36.91 -28.90 41.86
N LYS A 113 -35.96 -29.65 41.28
CA LYS A 113 -35.68 -31.04 41.64
C LYS A 113 -35.12 -31.15 43.05
N GLU A 114 -34.15 -30.30 43.41
CA GLU A 114 -33.61 -30.21 44.76
C GLU A 114 -34.68 -29.79 45.77
N ALA A 115 -35.54 -28.82 45.43
CA ALA A 115 -36.65 -28.41 46.30
C ALA A 115 -37.65 -29.54 46.56
N LYS A 116 -37.96 -30.36 45.55
CA LYS A 116 -38.80 -31.56 45.72
C LYS A 116 -38.11 -32.60 46.60
N ALA A 117 -36.85 -32.91 46.34
CA ALA A 117 -36.07 -33.87 47.13
C ALA A 117 -35.92 -33.43 48.60
N LEU A 118 -35.69 -32.14 48.84
CA LEU A 118 -35.61 -31.58 50.18
C LEU A 118 -36.95 -31.68 50.92
N LYS A 119 -38.07 -31.38 50.24
CA LYS A 119 -39.41 -31.55 50.82
C LYS A 119 -39.69 -33.01 51.18
N GLU A 120 -39.38 -33.95 50.30
CA GLU A 120 -39.54 -35.39 50.55
C GLU A 120 -38.71 -35.84 51.75
N SER A 121 -37.44 -35.39 51.83
CA SER A 121 -36.56 -35.66 52.96
C SER A 121 -37.09 -35.08 54.28
N LEU A 122 -37.57 -33.83 54.28
CA LEU A 122 -38.20 -33.19 55.44
C LEU A 122 -39.44 -33.96 55.92
N VAL A 123 -40.29 -34.40 54.98
CA VAL A 123 -41.48 -35.21 55.31
C VAL A 123 -41.07 -36.56 55.90
N ALA A 124 -40.04 -37.21 55.35
CA ALA A 124 -39.50 -38.46 55.89
C ALA A 124 -38.88 -38.30 57.29
N ALA A 125 -38.32 -37.12 57.59
CA ALA A 125 -37.72 -36.81 58.90
C ALA A 125 -38.74 -36.34 59.95
N MET A 126 -39.96 -35.93 59.56
CA MET A 126 -40.99 -35.47 60.50
C MET A 126 -41.38 -36.48 61.61
N PRO A 127 -41.46 -37.80 61.36
CA PRO A 127 -41.74 -38.77 62.41
C PRO A 127 -40.68 -38.75 63.52
N GLN A 128 -39.39 -38.74 63.16
CA GLN A 128 -38.28 -38.65 64.12
C GLN A 128 -38.29 -37.31 64.87
N PHE A 129 -38.61 -36.22 64.19
CA PHE A 129 -38.75 -34.91 64.82
C PHE A 129 -39.89 -34.91 65.85
N ASN A 130 -41.06 -35.45 65.50
CA ASN A 130 -42.20 -35.58 66.41
C ASN A 130 -41.88 -36.48 67.61
N GLU A 131 -41.14 -37.56 67.41
CA GLU A 131 -40.71 -38.45 68.49
C GLU A 131 -39.78 -37.71 69.47
N SER A 132 -38.81 -36.95 68.95
CA SER A 132 -37.89 -36.15 69.76
C SER A 132 -38.59 -35.02 70.53
N LEU A 133 -39.63 -34.41 69.94
CA LEU A 133 -40.50 -33.43 70.60
C LEU A 133 -41.29 -34.06 71.75
N LYS A 134 -41.94 -35.22 71.50
CA LYS A 134 -42.64 -35.96 72.55
C LYS A 134 -41.71 -36.34 73.70
N ALA A 135 -40.51 -36.83 73.39
CA ALA A 135 -39.52 -37.20 74.40
C ALA A 135 -39.11 -35.99 75.27
N LYS A 136 -38.90 -34.81 74.67
CA LYS A 136 -38.58 -33.58 75.41
C LYS A 136 -39.74 -33.09 76.27
N ILE A 137 -40.96 -33.07 75.72
CA ILE A 137 -42.17 -32.62 76.45
C ILE A 137 -42.48 -33.56 77.60
N SER A 138 -42.27 -34.88 77.44
CA SER A 138 -42.50 -35.86 78.50
C SER A 138 -41.38 -35.89 79.55
N SER A 139 -40.27 -35.18 79.33
CA SER A 139 -39.16 -35.01 80.31
C SER A 139 -39.26 -33.71 81.12
N ILE A 140 -40.30 -32.91 80.88
CA ILE A 140 -40.70 -31.72 81.65
C ILE A 140 -41.92 -32.09 82.48
#